data_AF-A0A7V9T240-F1
#
_entry.id   AF-A0A7V9T240-F1
#
_cell.length_a   1.000
_cell.length_b   1.000
_cell.length_c   1.000
_cell.angle_alpha   90.00
_cell.angle_beta   90.00
_cell.angle_gamma   90.00
#
_symmetry.space_group_name_H-M   'P 1'
#
loop_
_entity.id
_entity.type
_entity.pdbx_description
1 polymer ?
#
loop_
_entity_poly.entity_id
_entity_poly.type
_entity_poly.pdbx_seq_one_letter_code
_entity_poly.pdbx_strand_id
1 'polypeptide(L)'
;MAAKRYSFEKLAFELGQTRKANWTFAGTRVSGDEIEYVVTDGNFPARNRWDFIIRKPRARGGRIEVRPRTAPNVRAWAELPDRSLTFSRATKAAHVGKYYCPVALADVTGERSRVVVNRDERDRLPAWFGKIARGMRAKETVRHTRGTDGNSLVALVRTGDYEEMIRMFFATKVWILKEGFALP
;
A
#
# COMPACT_ATOMS: atom_id res chain seq x y z
N MET A 1 24.47 -3.96 13.03
CA MET A 1 23.81 -2.70 12.60
C MET A 1 22.43 -2.64 13.23
N ALA A 2 22.14 -1.63 14.05
CA ALA A 2 20.78 -1.46 14.57
C ALA A 2 19.83 -1.20 13.38
N ALA A 3 18.89 -2.11 13.14
CA ALA A 3 17.95 -1.99 12.03
C ALA A 3 17.24 -0.62 12.12
N LYS A 4 17.37 0.21 11.08
CA LYS A 4 16.65 1.48 11.01
C LYS A 4 15.17 1.18 11.14
N ARG A 5 14.57 1.62 12.24
CA ARG A 5 13.16 1.39 12.52
C ARG A 5 12.38 2.58 11.97
N TYR A 6 11.91 2.44 10.72
CA TYR A 6 10.90 3.35 10.21
C TYR A 6 9.68 3.36 11.13
N SER A 7 9.09 4.53 11.30
CA SER A 7 7.94 4.78 12.16
C SER A 7 6.85 5.47 11.36
N PHE A 8 5.63 4.95 11.45
CA PHE A 8 4.46 5.56 10.79
C PHE A 8 4.05 6.87 11.45
N GLU A 9 4.38 7.06 12.73
CA GLU A 9 4.15 8.29 13.49
C GLU A 9 4.98 9.47 12.97
N LYS A 10 6.04 9.19 12.20
CA LYS A 10 6.86 10.21 11.52
C LYS A 10 6.33 10.56 10.13
N LEU A 11 5.24 9.96 9.68
CA LEU A 11 4.53 10.37 8.47
C LEU A 11 3.48 11.42 8.85
N ALA A 12 3.64 12.63 8.35
CA ALA A 12 2.64 13.68 8.46
C ALA A 12 1.79 13.72 7.18
N PHE A 13 0.47 13.82 7.33
CA PHE A 13 -0.49 13.77 6.23
C PHE A 13 -1.25 15.09 6.15
N GLU A 14 -1.31 15.67 4.96
CA GLU A 14 -2.10 16.85 4.66
C GLU A 14 -3.09 16.49 3.55
N LEU A 15 -4.38 16.62 3.85
CA LEU A 15 -5.43 16.41 2.86
C LEU A 15 -5.43 17.59 1.88
N GLY A 16 -5.25 17.28 0.59
CA GLY A 16 -5.36 18.24 -0.49
C GLY A 16 -6.78 18.30 -1.06
N GLN A 17 -6.87 18.46 -2.39
CA GLN A 17 -8.15 18.54 -3.08
C GLN A 17 -8.82 17.17 -3.21
N THR A 18 -10.14 17.14 -3.06
CA THR A 18 -10.98 16.05 -3.57
C THR A 18 -11.73 16.52 -4.80
N ARG A 19 -11.65 15.77 -5.90
CA ARG A 19 -12.35 16.10 -7.15
C ARG A 19 -12.98 14.87 -7.79
N LYS A 20 -14.08 15.08 -8.53
CA LYS A 20 -14.64 14.07 -9.42
C LYS A 20 -13.69 13.87 -10.60
N ALA A 21 -13.44 12.62 -10.97
CA ALA A 21 -12.53 12.28 -12.05
C ALA A 21 -12.97 11.01 -12.79
N ASN A 22 -12.38 10.84 -13.98
CA ASN A 22 -12.41 9.60 -14.74
C ASN A 22 -10.98 9.16 -15.01
N TRP A 23 -10.71 7.86 -14.93
CA TRP A 23 -9.40 7.29 -15.22
C TRP A 23 -9.53 5.90 -15.83
N THR A 24 -8.44 5.37 -16.39
CA THR A 24 -8.36 3.99 -16.86
C THR A 24 -7.75 3.12 -15.76
N PHE A 25 -8.41 2.01 -15.43
CA PHE A 25 -7.92 1.01 -14.49
C PHE A 25 -8.03 -0.37 -15.13
N ALA A 26 -6.90 -1.06 -15.27
CA ALA A 26 -6.81 -2.37 -15.95
C ALA A 26 -7.54 -2.39 -17.31
N GLY A 27 -7.32 -1.35 -18.13
CA GLY A 27 -7.92 -1.21 -19.47
C GLY A 27 -9.38 -0.75 -19.48
N THR A 28 -10.04 -0.60 -18.32
CA THR A 28 -11.44 -0.20 -18.23
C THR A 28 -11.55 1.25 -17.74
N ARG A 29 -12.45 2.04 -18.34
CA ARG A 29 -12.77 3.39 -17.86
C ARG A 29 -13.55 3.32 -16.54
N VAL A 30 -13.07 4.01 -15.53
CA VAL A 30 -13.66 4.11 -14.19
C VAL A 30 -13.93 5.57 -13.86
N SER A 31 -15.03 5.83 -13.18
CA SER A 31 -15.39 7.15 -12.64
C SER A 31 -15.47 7.12 -11.12
N GLY A 32 -15.15 8.25 -10.48
CA GLY A 32 -15.20 8.36 -9.02
C GLY A 32 -14.52 9.62 -8.51
N ASP A 33 -13.93 9.52 -7.32
CA ASP A 33 -13.23 10.60 -6.65
C ASP A 33 -11.71 10.37 -6.73
N GLU A 34 -10.98 11.42 -7.11
CA GLU A 34 -9.56 11.56 -6.88
C GLU A 34 -9.36 12.44 -5.64
N ILE A 35 -8.63 11.92 -4.66
CA ILE A 35 -8.36 12.58 -3.38
C ILE A 35 -6.85 12.72 -3.28
N GLU A 36 -6.39 13.96 -3.13
CA GLU A 36 -4.97 14.28 -3.05
C GLU A 36 -4.50 14.29 -1.61
N TYR A 37 -3.29 13.79 -1.38
CA TYR A 37 -2.60 13.87 -0.09
C TYR A 37 -1.18 14.34 -0.31
N VAL A 38 -0.72 15.27 0.53
CA VAL A 38 0.70 15.53 0.69
C VAL A 38 1.17 14.76 1.92
N VAL A 39 2.29 14.06 1.79
CA VAL A 39 2.87 13.24 2.87
C VAL A 39 4.30 13.68 3.08
N THR A 40 4.61 14.09 4.30
CA THR A 40 5.99 14.41 4.71
C THR A 40 6.56 13.26 5.51
N ASP A 41 7.63 12.65 5.01
CA ASP A 41 8.32 11.55 5.67
C ASP A 41 9.46 12.06 6.58
N GLY A 42 9.16 12.20 7.86
CA GLY A 42 10.09 12.57 8.91
C GLY A 42 11.05 11.46 9.35
N ASN A 43 11.02 10.27 8.73
CA ASN A 43 12.03 9.25 8.97
C ASN A 43 13.41 9.61 8.38
N PHE A 44 13.46 10.59 7.48
CA PHE A 44 14.69 11.09 6.86
C PHE A 44 14.99 12.53 7.29
N PRO A 45 16.27 12.92 7.46
CA PRO A 45 16.64 14.31 7.80
C PRO A 45 16.12 15.34 6.79
N ALA A 46 16.07 14.98 5.51
CA ALA A 46 15.58 15.85 4.43
C ALA A 46 14.06 16.05 4.44
N ARG A 47 13.31 15.35 5.31
CA ARG A 47 11.83 15.41 5.42
C ARG A 47 11.16 15.29 4.05
N ASN A 48 11.42 14.15 3.41
CA ASN A 48 11.01 13.89 2.04
C ASN A 48 9.51 14.06 1.84
N ARG A 49 9.14 14.95 0.91
CA ARG A 49 7.74 15.23 0.55
C ARG A 49 7.29 14.34 -0.60
N TRP A 50 6.08 13.81 -0.48
CA TRP A 50 5.42 12.97 -1.47
C TRP A 50 4.04 13.53 -1.76
N ASP A 51 3.64 13.56 -3.03
CA ASP A 51 2.25 13.84 -3.40
C ASP A 51 1.59 12.51 -3.80
N PHE A 52 0.49 12.16 -3.14
CA PHE A 52 -0.30 10.98 -3.39
C PHE A 52 -1.64 11.34 -4.01
N ILE A 53 -2.15 10.41 -4.82
CA ILE A 53 -3.52 10.42 -5.29
C ILE A 53 -4.19 9.10 -4.91
N ILE A 54 -5.37 9.21 -4.32
CA ILE A 54 -6.26 8.11 -3.98
C ILE A 54 -7.41 8.15 -4.98
N ARG A 55 -7.59 7.07 -5.71
CA ARG A 55 -8.68 6.91 -6.67
C ARG A 55 -9.73 5.98 -6.09
N LYS A 56 -10.87 6.55 -5.73
CA LYS A 56 -12.01 5.83 -5.18
C LYS A 56 -13.12 5.74 -6.22
N PRO A 57 -13.41 4.55 -6.76
CA PRO A 57 -14.51 4.37 -7.71
C PRO A 57 -15.87 4.70 -7.08
N ARG A 58 -16.79 5.25 -7.89
CA ARG A 58 -18.19 5.46 -7.51
C ARG A 58 -18.94 4.12 -7.36
N ALA A 59 -18.59 3.13 -8.18
CA ALA A 59 -19.24 1.84 -8.20
C ALA A 59 -19.02 1.07 -6.88
N ARG A 60 -20.11 0.51 -6.34
CA ARG A 60 -20.05 -0.32 -5.12
C ARG A 60 -19.17 -1.54 -5.37
N GLY A 61 -18.17 -1.75 -4.51
CA GLY A 61 -17.23 -2.87 -4.65
C GLY A 61 -16.04 -2.59 -5.57
N GLY A 62 -15.96 -1.39 -6.15
CA GLY A 62 -14.77 -0.92 -6.86
C GLY A 62 -13.53 -0.97 -5.97
N ARG A 63 -12.38 -1.17 -6.61
CA ARG A 63 -11.08 -1.22 -5.93
C ARG A 63 -10.54 0.19 -5.77
N ILE A 64 -10.04 0.50 -4.57
CA ILE A 64 -9.38 1.79 -4.32
C ILE A 64 -7.94 1.67 -4.79
N GLU A 65 -7.47 2.62 -5.59
CA GLU A 65 -6.07 2.72 -6.00
C GLU A 65 -5.38 3.81 -5.17
N VAL A 66 -4.18 3.51 -4.67
CA VAL A 66 -3.28 4.43 -3.99
C VAL A 66 -1.98 4.48 -4.76
N ARG A 67 -1.60 5.66 -5.22
CA ARG A 67 -0.34 5.86 -5.95
C ARG A 67 0.28 7.22 -5.64
N PRO A 68 1.61 7.34 -5.63
CA PRO A 68 2.25 8.63 -5.67
C PRO A 68 2.07 9.24 -7.06
N ARG A 69 1.86 10.56 -7.09
CA ARG A 69 1.95 11.40 -8.29
C ARG A 69 3.41 11.85 -8.50
N THR A 70 4.10 12.13 -7.41
CA THR A 70 5.51 12.54 -7.38
C THR A 70 6.25 11.74 -6.33
N ALA A 71 7.56 11.57 -6.53
CA ALA A 71 8.45 11.00 -5.53
C ALA A 71 9.64 11.95 -5.32
N PRO A 72 10.23 11.97 -4.12
CA PRO A 72 11.49 12.67 -3.87
C PRO A 72 12.57 12.20 -4.85
N ASN A 73 13.50 13.09 -5.20
CA ASN A 73 14.62 12.79 -6.10
C ASN A 73 15.67 11.90 -5.42
N VAL A 74 15.32 10.64 -5.22
CA VAL A 74 16.16 9.58 -4.66
C VAL A 74 16.11 8.42 -5.63
N ARG A 75 17.29 7.97 -6.09
CA ARG A 75 17.41 6.92 -7.12
C ARG A 75 16.56 5.68 -6.85
N ALA A 76 16.52 5.22 -5.59
CA ALA A 76 15.75 4.04 -5.19
C ALA A 76 14.22 4.20 -5.38
N TRP A 77 13.72 5.42 -5.58
CA TRP A 77 12.30 5.74 -5.67
C TRP A 77 11.86 6.23 -7.05
N ALA A 78 12.77 6.27 -8.03
CA ALA A 78 12.52 6.86 -9.34
C ALA A 78 11.29 6.27 -10.05
N GLU A 79 11.04 4.97 -9.92
CA GLU A 79 9.92 4.27 -10.55
C GLU A 79 8.64 4.23 -9.70
N LEU A 80 8.66 4.76 -8.47
CA LEU A 80 7.48 4.69 -7.60
C LEU A 80 6.25 5.44 -8.14
N PRO A 81 6.36 6.58 -8.86
CA PRO A 81 5.23 7.23 -9.51
C PRO A 81 4.42 6.33 -10.46
N ASP A 82 5.05 5.30 -11.04
CA ASP A 82 4.41 4.34 -11.95
C ASP A 82 3.79 3.14 -11.24
N ARG A 83 4.02 3.01 -9.93
CA ARG A 83 3.55 1.88 -9.12
C ARG A 83 2.37 2.31 -8.25
N SER A 84 1.39 1.43 -8.11
CA SER A 84 0.26 1.63 -7.21
C SER A 84 0.05 0.47 -6.25
N LEU A 85 -0.70 0.72 -5.17
CA LEU A 85 -1.39 -0.31 -4.40
C LEU A 85 -2.87 -0.29 -4.74
N THR A 86 -3.45 -1.48 -4.82
CA THR A 86 -4.89 -1.65 -5.08
C THR A 86 -5.53 -2.37 -3.90
N PHE A 87 -6.58 -1.77 -3.37
CA PHE A 87 -7.34 -2.25 -2.23
C PHE A 87 -8.68 -2.80 -2.71
N SER A 88 -8.93 -4.08 -2.46
CA SER A 88 -10.18 -4.75 -2.78
C SER A 88 -11.09 -4.81 -1.57
N ARG A 89 -12.41 -4.81 -1.78
CA ARG A 89 -13.36 -4.98 -0.68
C ARG A 89 -13.29 -6.40 -0.11
N ALA A 90 -13.24 -6.53 1.21
CA ALA A 90 -13.38 -7.83 1.88
C ALA A 90 -14.84 -8.32 1.79
N THR A 91 -15.04 -9.63 1.63
CA THR A 91 -16.38 -10.21 1.42
C THR A 91 -16.78 -11.20 2.51
N LYS A 92 -15.85 -11.65 3.36
CA LYS A 92 -16.17 -12.50 4.51
C LYS A 92 -16.86 -11.68 5.60
N ALA A 93 -17.88 -12.26 6.24
CA ALA A 93 -18.77 -11.57 7.19
C ALA A 93 -18.02 -10.79 8.29
N ALA A 94 -16.99 -11.39 8.90
CA ALA A 94 -16.18 -10.77 9.96
C ALA A 94 -15.41 -9.51 9.51
N HIS A 95 -15.33 -9.24 8.21
CA HIS A 95 -14.53 -8.17 7.62
C HIS A 95 -15.34 -7.28 6.67
N VAL A 96 -16.67 -7.36 6.71
CA VAL A 96 -17.55 -6.45 5.97
C VAL A 96 -17.24 -4.99 6.37
N GLY A 97 -17.24 -4.09 5.37
CA GLY A 97 -16.89 -2.68 5.58
C GLY A 97 -15.39 -2.39 5.63
N LYS A 98 -14.55 -3.40 5.38
CA LYS A 98 -13.10 -3.24 5.24
C LYS A 98 -12.64 -3.46 3.80
N TYR A 99 -11.49 -2.89 3.51
CA TYR A 99 -10.71 -3.13 2.31
C TYR A 99 -9.46 -3.93 2.67
N TYR A 100 -8.88 -4.63 1.71
CA TYR A 100 -7.61 -5.31 1.88
C TYR A 100 -6.71 -5.11 0.67
N CYS A 101 -5.40 -5.08 0.89
CA CYS A 101 -4.39 -5.21 -0.16
C CYS A 101 -3.42 -6.35 0.17
N PRO A 102 -2.84 -7.02 -0.84
CA PRO A 102 -1.72 -7.93 -0.62
C PRO A 102 -0.55 -7.21 0.03
N VAL A 103 0.11 -7.86 0.98
CA VAL A 103 1.43 -7.42 1.46
C VAL A 103 2.42 -7.82 0.37
N ALA A 104 2.66 -6.91 -0.57
CA ALA A 104 3.52 -7.16 -1.72
C ALA A 104 4.71 -6.19 -1.71
N LEU A 105 5.88 -6.73 -1.37
CA LEU A 105 7.13 -5.98 -1.27
C LEU A 105 7.61 -5.58 -2.66
N ALA A 106 8.05 -4.35 -2.83
CA ALA A 106 8.73 -3.96 -4.05
C ALA A 106 9.97 -4.84 -4.23
N ASP A 107 10.14 -5.37 -5.44
CA ASP A 107 11.35 -6.14 -5.75
C ASP A 107 12.53 -5.18 -5.91
N VAL A 108 13.61 -5.45 -5.18
CA VAL A 108 14.81 -4.63 -5.13
C VAL A 108 15.80 -4.98 -6.24
N THR A 109 15.66 -6.14 -6.88
CA THR A 109 16.51 -6.56 -8.00
C THR A 109 16.07 -5.94 -9.32
N GLY A 110 14.77 -5.63 -9.45
CA GLY A 110 14.14 -5.16 -10.68
C GLY A 110 13.73 -6.27 -11.66
N GLU A 111 13.97 -7.54 -11.32
CA GLU A 111 13.56 -8.68 -12.17
C GLU A 111 12.03 -8.83 -12.22
N ARG A 112 11.35 -8.46 -11.14
CA ARG A 112 9.89 -8.46 -11.03
C ARG A 112 9.40 -7.09 -10.55
N SER A 113 8.10 -6.87 -10.63
CA SER A 113 7.50 -5.65 -10.07
C SER A 113 7.33 -5.70 -8.55
N ARG A 114 7.17 -6.90 -7.98
CA ARG A 114 6.93 -7.14 -6.55
C ARG A 114 7.05 -8.62 -6.17
N VAL A 115 7.25 -8.89 -4.89
CA VAL A 115 7.14 -10.20 -4.24
C VAL A 115 5.95 -10.20 -3.29
N VAL A 116 4.98 -11.10 -3.48
CA VAL A 116 3.82 -11.24 -2.58
C VAL A 116 4.21 -12.12 -1.41
N VAL A 117 4.06 -11.59 -0.19
CA VAL A 117 4.37 -12.28 1.05
C VAL A 117 3.28 -13.31 1.35
N ASN A 118 3.65 -14.52 1.74
CA ASN A 118 2.74 -15.56 2.22
C ASN A 118 2.58 -15.51 3.74
N ARG A 119 1.56 -16.20 4.25
CA ARG A 119 1.23 -16.20 5.69
C ARG A 119 2.38 -16.66 6.58
N ASP A 120 3.11 -17.68 6.14
CA ASP A 120 4.26 -18.29 6.81
C ASP A 120 5.53 -17.42 6.76
N GLU A 121 5.57 -16.42 5.87
CA GLU A 121 6.67 -15.46 5.78
C GLU A 121 6.43 -14.21 6.63
N ARG A 122 5.28 -14.11 7.31
CA ARG A 122 4.89 -12.93 8.11
C ARG A 122 5.95 -12.52 9.12
N ASP A 123 6.55 -13.47 9.82
CA ASP A 123 7.53 -13.20 10.88
C ASP A 123 8.91 -12.82 10.34
N ARG A 124 9.12 -12.94 9.01
CA ARG A 124 10.33 -12.47 8.30
C ARG A 124 10.22 -11.01 7.88
N LEU A 125 9.06 -10.38 8.06
CA LEU A 125 8.87 -8.98 7.69
C LEU A 125 9.69 -8.05 8.58
N PRO A 126 10.18 -6.93 8.02
CA PRO A 126 10.88 -5.92 8.81
C PRO A 126 10.06 -5.38 9.99
N ALA A 127 10.73 -4.98 11.07
CA ALA A 127 10.08 -4.59 12.33
C ALA A 127 9.05 -3.43 12.20
N TRP A 128 9.16 -2.59 11.18
CA TRP A 128 8.18 -1.51 10.92
C TRP A 128 6.80 -2.04 10.52
N PHE A 129 6.71 -3.28 10.03
CA PHE A 129 5.43 -3.94 9.79
C PHE A 129 4.67 -4.23 11.09
N GLY A 130 5.30 -4.17 12.26
CA GLY A 130 4.66 -4.47 13.55
C GLY A 130 3.37 -3.67 13.84
N LYS A 131 3.27 -2.42 13.33
CA LYS A 131 2.08 -1.58 13.51
C LYS A 131 0.90 -2.01 12.62
N ILE A 132 1.17 -2.49 11.42
CA ILE A 132 0.16 -3.03 10.48
C ILE A 132 -0.10 -4.53 10.67
N ALA A 133 0.77 -5.22 11.43
CA ALA A 133 0.70 -6.65 11.67
C ALA A 133 -0.63 -7.10 12.28
N ARG A 134 -1.29 -6.26 13.10
CA ARG A 134 -2.60 -6.59 13.69
C ARG A 134 -3.70 -6.75 12.64
N GLY A 135 -3.60 -6.04 11.52
CA GLY A 135 -4.53 -6.10 10.39
C GLY A 135 -4.22 -7.21 9.39
N MET A 136 -3.09 -7.91 9.53
CA MET A 136 -2.65 -8.93 8.57
C MET A 136 -3.41 -10.23 8.73
N ARG A 137 -3.82 -10.82 7.60
CA ARG A 137 -4.57 -12.07 7.53
C ARG A 137 -4.16 -12.86 6.30
N ALA A 138 -4.42 -14.17 6.28
CA ALA A 138 -4.40 -14.92 5.03
C ALA A 138 -5.58 -14.48 4.15
N LYS A 139 -5.38 -14.41 2.84
CA LYS A 139 -6.38 -13.91 1.89
C LYS A 139 -7.70 -14.67 1.96
N GLU A 140 -7.64 -15.99 2.15
CA GLU A 140 -8.81 -16.86 2.26
C GLU A 140 -9.75 -16.49 3.42
N THR A 141 -9.23 -15.86 4.48
CA THR A 141 -10.04 -15.44 5.63
C THR A 141 -10.77 -14.12 5.37
N VAL A 142 -10.40 -13.37 4.33
CA VAL A 142 -11.01 -12.06 4.00
C VAL A 142 -11.90 -12.10 2.77
N ARG A 143 -11.66 -13.04 1.85
CA ARG A 143 -12.42 -13.22 0.62
C ARG A 143 -12.40 -14.68 0.19
N HIS A 144 -13.45 -15.12 -0.51
CA HIS A 144 -13.39 -16.41 -1.21
C HIS A 144 -12.29 -16.40 -2.27
N THR A 145 -11.40 -17.37 -2.18
CA THR A 145 -10.26 -17.60 -3.06
C THR A 145 -10.47 -18.89 -3.86
N ARG A 146 -9.75 -19.04 -4.98
CA ARG A 146 -9.72 -20.27 -5.77
C ARG A 146 -8.25 -20.57 -6.07
N GLY A 147 -7.81 -21.80 -5.84
CA GLY A 147 -6.40 -22.19 -6.01
C GLY A 147 -5.51 -21.81 -4.82
N THR A 148 -4.23 -21.59 -5.09
CA THR A 148 -3.18 -21.42 -4.07
C THR A 148 -3.04 -19.99 -3.52
N ASP A 149 -3.81 -19.02 -4.06
CA ASP A 149 -3.73 -17.61 -3.67
C ASP A 149 -4.33 -17.32 -2.28
N GLY A 150 -4.97 -18.31 -1.66
CA GLY A 150 -5.52 -18.25 -0.31
C GLY A 150 -4.48 -17.95 0.77
N ASN A 151 -3.26 -18.49 0.61
CA ASN A 151 -2.18 -18.37 1.59
C ASN A 151 -1.43 -17.03 1.53
N SER A 152 -1.70 -16.18 0.53
CA SER A 152 -1.08 -14.86 0.44
C SER A 152 -1.47 -14.00 1.65
N LEU A 153 -0.49 -13.29 2.21
CA LEU A 153 -0.69 -12.35 3.30
C LEU A 153 -1.32 -11.06 2.75
N VAL A 154 -2.38 -10.62 3.39
CA VAL A 154 -3.08 -9.36 3.09
C VAL A 154 -3.20 -8.52 4.34
N ALA A 155 -3.23 -7.19 4.19
CA ALA A 155 -3.51 -6.27 5.29
C ALA A 155 -4.92 -5.67 5.12
N LEU A 156 -5.72 -5.71 6.19
CA LEU A 156 -7.04 -5.09 6.26
C LEU A 156 -6.93 -3.62 6.69
N VAL A 157 -7.65 -2.76 5.97
CA VAL A 157 -7.79 -1.33 6.25
C VAL A 157 -9.27 -0.96 6.34
N ARG A 158 -9.63 -0.01 7.21
CA ARG A 158 -11.01 0.47 7.34
C ARG A 158 -11.41 1.27 6.10
N THR A 159 -12.70 1.28 5.78
CA THR A 159 -13.20 2.16 4.70
C THR A 159 -12.96 3.62 5.08
N GLY A 160 -12.41 4.41 4.16
CA GLY A 160 -12.13 5.83 4.35
C GLY A 160 -10.80 6.14 5.04
N ASP A 161 -10.09 5.14 5.55
CA ASP A 161 -8.78 5.32 6.18
C ASP A 161 -7.66 5.33 5.13
N TYR A 162 -7.61 6.42 4.35
CA TYR A 162 -6.66 6.54 3.25
C TYR A 162 -5.22 6.74 3.73
N GLU A 163 -5.02 7.34 4.90
CA GLU A 163 -3.70 7.46 5.51
C GLU A 163 -3.10 6.07 5.79
N GLU A 164 -3.88 5.14 6.33
CA GLU A 164 -3.42 3.77 6.54
C GLU A 164 -3.11 3.07 5.20
N MET A 165 -3.87 3.34 4.14
CA MET A 165 -3.55 2.82 2.81
C MET A 165 -2.24 3.40 2.26
N ILE A 166 -1.94 4.67 2.53
CA ILE A 166 -0.65 5.29 2.20
C ILE A 166 0.47 4.71 3.07
N ARG A 167 0.27 4.52 4.37
CA ARG A 167 1.23 3.85 5.27
C ARG A 167 1.61 2.46 4.74
N MET A 168 0.64 1.70 4.23
CA MET A 168 0.90 0.43 3.54
C MET A 168 1.82 0.61 2.33
N PHE A 169 1.63 1.66 1.51
CA PHE A 169 2.51 1.97 0.38
C PHE A 169 3.95 2.23 0.85
N PHE A 170 4.12 3.02 1.92
CA PHE A 170 5.43 3.27 2.51
C PHE A 170 6.10 1.97 2.98
N ALA A 171 5.35 1.16 3.75
CA ALA A 171 5.84 -0.07 4.34
C ALA A 171 6.30 -1.11 3.31
N THR A 172 5.55 -1.26 2.21
CA THR A 172 5.80 -2.31 1.23
C THR A 172 6.62 -1.85 0.03
N LYS A 173 6.80 -0.55 -0.19
CA LYS A 173 7.53 -0.03 -1.36
C LYS A 173 8.64 0.93 -0.98
N VAL A 174 8.28 2.07 -0.37
CA VAL A 174 9.24 3.16 -0.11
C VAL A 174 10.40 2.69 0.75
N TRP A 175 10.09 2.09 1.91
CA TRP A 175 11.09 1.65 2.87
C TRP A 175 11.80 0.37 2.42
N ILE A 176 11.11 -0.52 1.71
CA ILE A 176 11.70 -1.72 1.12
C ILE A 176 12.80 -1.35 0.12
N LEU A 177 12.47 -0.51 -0.87
CA LEU A 177 13.43 -0.06 -1.88
C LEU A 177 14.56 0.76 -1.25
N LYS A 178 14.27 1.55 -0.21
CA LYS A 178 15.29 2.35 0.45
C LYS A 178 16.32 1.50 1.20
N GLU A 179 15.88 0.42 1.86
CA GLU A 179 16.76 -0.49 2.60
C GLU A 179 17.38 -1.58 1.71
N GLY A 180 16.87 -1.78 0.50
CA GLY A 180 17.28 -2.91 -0.33
C GLY A 180 16.84 -4.25 0.28
N PHE A 181 15.71 -4.26 1.01
CA PHE A 181 15.23 -5.48 1.67
C PHE A 181 14.63 -6.47 0.67
N ALA A 182 15.06 -7.72 0.74
CA ALA A 182 14.43 -8.86 0.08
C ALA A 182 14.08 -9.92 1.12
N LEU A 183 13.02 -10.69 0.87
CA LEU A 183 12.76 -11.88 1.66
C LEU A 183 13.88 -12.92 1.40
N PRO A 184 14.38 -13.59 2.45
CA PRO A 184 15.36 -14.67 2.31
C PRO A 184 14.78 -15.90 1.61
#